data_AF-A0A379YAQ2-F1
#
_entry.id   AF-A0A379YAQ2-F1
#
_cell.length_a   1.000
_cell.length_b   1.000
_cell.length_c   1.000
_cell.angle_alpha   90.00
_cell.angle_beta   90.00
_cell.angle_gamma   90.00
#
_symmetry.space_group_name_H-M   'P 1'
#
loop_
_entity.id
_entity.type
_entity.pdbx_description
1 polymer ?
#
loop_
_entity_poly.entity_id
_entity_poly.type
_entity_poly.pdbx_seq_one_letter_code
_entity_poly.pdbx_strand_id
1 'polypeptide(L)'
;MTMQQKRGYQLFKDNKCATCHAGIILGGRSFEPLGLKRDFNFGEITTADIGRMNVTSAVRDRLRQKVPGLRNVAQTAPYFHRGDVATLDQAVKLMLRYQVGSELPQQDVDDIVAFLESLSGVYTPLSARIRNNVFTQYLLIRPRQRGYFSLISPPERRISELKLIIML
;
A
#
# COMPACT_ATOMS: atom_id res chain seq x y z
N MET A 1 -8.08 15.62 -4.68
CA MET A 1 -8.87 15.28 -3.48
C MET A 1 -10.20 16.02 -3.51
N THR A 2 -11.31 15.32 -3.27
CA THR A 2 -12.66 15.88 -3.14
C THR A 2 -12.80 16.70 -1.85
N MET A 3 -13.92 17.42 -1.68
CA MET A 3 -14.18 18.16 -0.43
C MET A 3 -14.25 17.21 0.78
N GLN A 4 -14.89 16.05 0.63
CA GLN A 4 -14.96 15.02 1.67
C GLN A 4 -13.56 14.55 2.09
N GLN A 5 -12.70 14.25 1.12
CA GLN A 5 -11.32 13.81 1.37
C GLN A 5 -10.49 14.89 2.06
N LYS A 6 -10.73 16.16 1.77
CA LYS A 6 -10.07 17.29 2.46
C LYS A 6 -10.53 17.40 3.91
N ARG A 7 -11.82 17.23 4.20
CA ARG A 7 -12.33 17.18 5.59
C ARG A 7 -11.76 15.99 6.35
N GLY A 8 -11.73 14.82 5.71
CA GLY A 8 -11.08 13.62 6.26
C GLY A 8 -9.62 13.83 6.62
N TYR A 9 -8.87 14.52 5.75
CA TYR A 9 -7.47 14.86 6.05
C TYR A 9 -7.36 15.84 7.22
N GLN A 10 -8.28 16.78 7.36
CA GLN A 10 -8.30 17.69 8.50
C GLN A 10 -8.59 16.93 9.80
N LEU A 11 -9.62 16.08 9.82
CA LEU A 11 -9.93 15.20 10.95
C LEU A 11 -8.77 14.26 11.30
N PHE A 12 -8.05 13.73 10.30
CA PHE A 12 -6.86 12.91 10.50
C PHE A 12 -5.75 13.65 11.26
N LYS A 13 -5.54 14.94 10.95
CA LYS A 13 -4.57 15.78 11.68
C LYS A 13 -5.08 16.12 13.08
N ASP A 14 -6.35 16.52 13.21
CA ASP A 14 -6.94 16.98 14.46
C ASP A 14 -7.03 15.85 15.49
N ASN A 15 -7.25 14.62 15.03
CA ASN A 15 -7.20 13.40 15.84
C ASN A 15 -5.78 12.84 15.99
N LYS A 16 -4.74 13.63 15.70
CA LYS A 16 -3.33 13.31 15.97
C LYS A 16 -2.79 12.07 15.23
N CYS A 17 -3.51 11.53 14.26
CA CYS A 17 -3.06 10.37 13.47
C CYS A 17 -1.72 10.67 12.76
N ALA A 18 -1.55 11.91 12.31
CA ALA A 18 -0.34 12.42 11.66
C ALA A 18 0.92 12.44 12.57
N THR A 19 0.78 12.20 13.87
CA THR A 19 1.92 12.07 14.80
C THR A 19 2.73 10.81 14.50
N CYS A 20 2.04 9.68 14.31
CA CYS A 20 2.67 8.39 14.04
C CYS A 20 2.69 8.09 12.53
N HIS A 21 1.63 8.44 11.81
CA HIS A 21 1.50 8.26 10.37
C HIS A 21 2.06 9.46 9.60
N ALA A 22 3.35 9.75 9.83
CA ALA A 22 4.03 10.92 9.29
C ALA A 22 4.87 10.62 8.04
N GLY A 23 5.26 11.70 7.35
CA GLY A 23 6.18 11.65 6.20
C GLY A 23 5.54 11.17 4.90
N ILE A 24 6.39 10.90 3.90
CA ILE A 24 5.94 10.69 2.51
C ILE A 24 5.04 9.47 2.30
N ILE A 25 5.19 8.44 3.14
CA ILE A 25 4.35 7.24 3.13
C ILE A 25 3.31 7.21 4.25
N LEU A 26 3.21 8.28 5.05
CA LEU A 26 2.31 8.40 6.19
C LEU A 26 2.45 7.22 7.18
N GLY A 27 3.68 7.01 7.67
CA GLY A 27 4.02 5.94 8.61
C GLY A 27 5.37 5.28 8.32
N GLY A 28 5.57 4.09 8.87
CA GLY A 28 6.74 3.22 8.61
C GLY A 28 8.02 3.59 9.35
N ARG A 29 8.04 4.69 10.13
CA ARG A 29 9.26 5.26 10.73
C ARG A 29 9.42 5.03 12.22
N SER A 30 8.37 4.56 12.91
CA SER A 30 8.42 4.31 14.35
C SER A 30 7.75 2.98 14.73
N PHE A 31 7.98 2.59 15.97
CA PHE A 31 7.37 1.43 16.60
C PHE A 31 6.66 1.91 17.87
N GLU A 32 5.34 1.80 17.88
CA GLU A 32 4.51 2.37 18.94
C GLU A 32 3.73 1.27 19.65
N PRO A 33 3.45 1.42 20.96
CA PRO A 33 2.56 0.52 21.67
C PRO A 33 1.15 0.63 21.08
N LEU A 34 0.51 -0.51 20.85
CA LEU A 34 -0.92 -0.54 20.54
C LEU A 34 -1.70 -0.38 21.85
N GLY A 35 -2.40 0.74 22.01
CA GLY A 35 -3.22 1.02 23.19
C GLY A 35 -2.70 2.19 24.01
N LEU A 36 -2.24 3.25 23.34
CA LEU A 36 -1.64 4.42 23.98
C LEU A 36 -2.61 5.16 24.93
N LYS A 37 -3.92 5.09 24.65
CA LYS A 37 -4.96 5.80 25.42
C LYS A 37 -5.91 4.88 26.15
N ARG A 38 -6.14 3.70 25.61
CA ARG A 38 -6.94 2.64 26.24
C ARG A 38 -6.26 1.32 25.94
N ASP A 39 -6.35 0.37 26.86
CA ASP A 39 -5.86 -0.99 26.63
C ASP A 39 -6.52 -1.55 25.36
N PHE A 40 -5.69 -2.01 24.41
CA PHE A 40 -6.16 -2.58 23.16
C PHE A 40 -6.90 -3.91 23.37
N ASN A 41 -6.73 -4.53 24.54
CA ASN A 41 -7.33 -5.80 24.93
C ASN A 41 -7.06 -6.90 23.88
N PHE A 42 -5.80 -7.32 23.80
CA PHE A 42 -5.35 -8.34 22.86
C PHE A 42 -6.01 -9.72 23.06
N GLY A 43 -6.72 -9.94 24.19
CA GLY A 43 -7.15 -11.25 24.62
C GLY A 43 -5.94 -12.13 24.90
N GLU A 44 -5.91 -13.33 24.33
CA GLU A 44 -4.71 -14.16 24.34
C GLU A 44 -3.60 -13.50 23.52
N ILE A 45 -2.44 -13.27 24.15
CA ILE A 45 -1.27 -12.69 23.50
C ILE A 45 -0.57 -13.76 22.68
N THR A 46 -0.45 -13.52 21.38
CA THR A 46 0.26 -14.37 20.42
C THR A 46 1.64 -13.79 20.10
N THR A 47 2.47 -14.55 19.37
CA THR A 47 3.76 -14.06 18.87
C THR A 47 3.62 -12.80 18.02
N ALA A 48 2.52 -12.62 17.27
CA ALA A 48 2.30 -11.43 16.47
C ALA A 48 2.20 -10.16 17.34
N ASP A 49 1.65 -10.28 18.54
CA ASP A 49 1.42 -9.15 19.46
C ASP A 49 2.69 -8.72 20.17
N ILE A 50 3.64 -9.64 20.40
CA ILE A 50 4.94 -9.32 20.99
C ILE A 50 5.64 -8.22 20.19
N GLY A 51 5.46 -8.23 18.87
CA GLY A 51 5.85 -7.14 17.98
C GLY A 51 7.37 -6.97 17.90
N ARG A 52 7.86 -5.76 18.14
CA ARG A 52 9.27 -5.37 18.00
C ARG A 52 10.21 -6.20 18.87
N MET A 53 9.77 -6.63 20.06
CA MET A 53 10.59 -7.44 20.95
C MET A 53 10.99 -8.80 20.34
N ASN A 54 10.22 -9.35 19.39
CA ASN A 54 10.61 -10.58 18.66
C ASN A 54 11.96 -10.43 17.93
N VAL A 55 12.36 -9.20 17.61
CA VAL A 55 13.62 -8.90 16.92
C VAL A 55 14.67 -8.38 17.90
N THR A 56 14.28 -7.50 18.83
CA THR A 56 15.24 -6.80 19.69
C THR A 56 15.57 -7.54 20.98
N SER A 57 14.73 -8.51 21.39
CA SER A 57 14.78 -9.18 22.70
C SER A 57 14.68 -8.23 23.91
N ALA A 58 14.39 -6.94 23.70
CA ALA A 58 14.33 -5.94 24.77
C ALA A 58 12.90 -5.83 25.32
N VAL A 59 12.75 -5.95 26.64
CA VAL A 59 11.44 -5.89 27.32
C VAL A 59 10.69 -4.58 27.03
N ARG A 60 11.41 -3.46 26.88
CA ARG A 60 10.83 -2.15 26.53
C ARG A 60 10.13 -2.10 25.15
N ASP A 61 10.42 -3.08 24.29
CA ASP A 61 9.87 -3.18 22.94
C ASP A 61 8.68 -4.15 22.86
N ARG A 62 8.27 -4.73 24.00
CA ARG A 62 7.12 -5.64 24.06
C ARG A 62 5.84 -4.88 23.69
N LEU A 63 4.98 -5.51 22.89
CA LEU A 63 3.70 -4.96 22.41
C LEU A 63 3.83 -3.70 21.55
N ARG A 64 5.04 -3.36 21.10
CA ARG A 64 5.26 -2.25 20.17
C ARG A 64 5.22 -2.77 18.74
N GLN A 65 4.33 -2.19 17.95
CA GLN A 65 4.11 -2.56 16.56
C GLN A 65 4.71 -1.51 15.63
N LYS A 66 5.23 -1.93 14.48
CA LYS A 66 5.66 -0.98 13.45
C LYS A 66 4.43 -0.20 12.97
N VAL A 67 4.50 1.13 13.00
CA VAL A 67 3.43 1.96 12.44
C VAL A 67 3.40 1.72 10.92
N PRO A 68 2.31 1.23 10.33
CA PRO A 68 2.27 0.93 8.90
C PRO A 68 2.24 2.22 8.07
N GLY A 69 2.78 2.16 6.85
CA GLY A 69 2.53 3.22 5.86
C GLY A 69 1.09 3.13 5.35
N LEU A 70 0.46 4.26 5.10
CA LEU A 70 -0.97 4.32 4.71
C LEU A 70 -1.20 4.46 3.20
N ARG A 71 -0.13 4.51 2.38
CA ARG A 71 -0.29 4.46 0.92
C ARG A 71 -0.90 3.13 0.50
N ASN A 72 -1.91 3.19 -0.35
CA ASN A 72 -2.71 2.04 -0.81
C ASN A 72 -3.45 1.27 0.30
N VAL A 73 -3.64 1.85 1.50
CA VAL A 73 -4.27 1.13 2.63
C VAL A 73 -5.68 0.62 2.31
N ALA A 74 -6.43 1.31 1.44
CA ALA A 74 -7.74 0.85 1.01
C ALA A 74 -7.73 -0.48 0.24
N GLN A 75 -6.57 -0.95 -0.22
CA GLN A 75 -6.41 -2.17 -1.02
C GLN A 75 -5.71 -3.31 -0.25
N THR A 76 -5.46 -3.14 1.05
CA THR A 76 -4.64 -4.07 1.85
C THR A 76 -5.41 -4.66 3.03
N ALA A 77 -6.72 -4.85 2.89
CA ALA A 77 -7.49 -5.63 3.87
C ALA A 77 -6.99 -7.10 3.88
N PRO A 78 -7.09 -7.80 5.03
CA PRO A 78 -7.53 -7.31 6.34
C PRO A 78 -6.45 -6.50 7.08
N TYR A 79 -6.86 -5.76 8.10
CA TYR A 79 -6.07 -4.75 8.81
C TYR A 79 -5.48 -5.27 10.14
N PHE A 80 -4.52 -4.50 10.68
CA PHE A 80 -3.67 -4.80 11.84
C PHE A 80 -2.69 -5.96 11.66
N HIS A 81 -1.81 -6.13 12.64
CA HIS A 81 -0.71 -7.11 12.62
C HIS A 81 -1.19 -8.56 12.67
N ARG A 82 -2.42 -8.81 13.14
CA ARG A 82 -3.07 -10.13 13.09
C ARG A 82 -3.89 -10.37 11.82
N GLY A 83 -4.18 -9.32 11.03
CA GLY A 83 -5.07 -9.43 9.88
C GLY A 83 -6.50 -9.84 10.27
N ASP A 84 -6.96 -9.46 11.46
CA ASP A 84 -8.24 -9.87 12.06
C ASP A 84 -9.33 -8.79 11.96
N VAL A 85 -9.02 -7.63 11.38
CA VAL A 85 -10.00 -6.55 11.15
C VAL A 85 -10.33 -6.43 9.67
N ALA A 86 -11.59 -6.67 9.32
CA ALA A 86 -12.00 -6.84 7.94
C ALA A 86 -12.09 -5.52 7.16
N THR A 87 -12.48 -4.41 7.80
CA THR A 87 -12.84 -3.17 7.09
C THR A 87 -12.01 -1.97 7.55
N LEU A 88 -11.81 -1.03 6.62
CA LEU A 88 -11.04 0.19 6.89
C LEU A 88 -11.75 1.09 7.91
N ASP A 89 -13.09 1.16 7.83
CA ASP A 89 -13.95 1.82 8.81
C ASP A 89 -13.70 1.30 10.23
N GLN A 90 -13.72 -0.04 10.41
CA GLN A 90 -13.47 -0.65 11.70
C GLN A 90 -12.04 -0.38 12.18
N ALA A 91 -11.05 -0.43 11.29
CA ALA A 91 -9.67 -0.11 11.62
C ALA A 91 -9.51 1.34 12.11
N VAL A 92 -10.16 2.31 11.45
CA VAL A 92 -10.17 3.73 11.86
C VAL A 92 -10.82 3.90 13.23
N LYS A 93 -11.99 3.27 13.47
CA LYS A 93 -12.69 3.32 14.76
C LYS A 93 -11.84 2.76 15.90
N LEU A 94 -11.17 1.63 15.68
CA LEU A 94 -10.30 1.02 16.68
C LEU A 94 -9.06 1.90 16.96
N MET A 95 -8.48 2.54 15.95
CA MET A 95 -7.38 3.49 16.12
C MET A 95 -7.80 4.73 16.91
N LEU A 96 -8.96 5.31 16.59
CA LEU A 96 -9.56 6.42 17.35
C LEU A 96 -9.76 6.03 18.82
N ARG A 97 -10.38 4.87 19.07
CA ARG A 97 -10.66 4.41 20.43
C ARG A 97 -9.40 4.14 21.24
N TYR A 98 -8.43 3.40 20.69
CA TYR A 98 -7.30 2.88 21.47
C TYR A 98 -6.06 3.78 21.45
N GLN A 99 -5.81 4.52 20.36
CA GLN A 99 -4.62 5.37 20.26
C GLN A 99 -4.91 6.84 20.55
N VAL A 100 -6.13 7.32 20.25
CA VAL A 100 -6.52 8.73 20.45
C VAL A 100 -7.40 8.90 21.68
N GLY A 101 -8.20 7.89 22.01
CA GLY A 101 -9.15 7.92 23.13
C GLY A 101 -10.47 8.59 22.80
N SER A 102 -10.79 8.77 21.51
CA SER A 102 -12.01 9.43 21.02
C SER A 102 -12.94 8.45 20.30
N GLU A 103 -14.21 8.80 20.24
CA GLU A 103 -15.22 8.18 19.38
C GLU A 103 -15.87 9.30 18.58
N LEU A 104 -15.85 9.18 17.26
CA LEU A 104 -16.37 10.20 16.36
C LEU A 104 -17.73 9.74 15.79
N PRO A 105 -18.60 10.69 15.39
CA PRO A 105 -19.77 10.37 14.58
C PRO A 105 -19.38 9.60 13.31
N GLN A 106 -20.28 8.74 12.82
CA GLN A 106 -20.00 7.91 11.63
C GLN A 106 -19.59 8.74 10.42
N GLN A 107 -20.21 9.89 10.20
CA GLN A 107 -19.87 10.79 9.10
C GLN A 107 -18.41 11.27 9.12
N ASP A 108 -17.85 11.51 10.32
CA ASP A 108 -16.46 11.93 10.46
C ASP A 108 -15.50 10.76 10.19
N VAL A 109 -15.90 9.55 10.59
CA VAL A 109 -15.16 8.32 10.24
C VAL A 109 -15.18 8.11 8.73
N ASP A 110 -16.32 8.26 8.07
CA ASP A 110 -16.48 8.13 6.63
C ASP A 110 -15.61 9.16 5.88
N ASP A 111 -15.54 10.39 6.39
CA ASP A 111 -14.67 11.42 5.83
C ASP A 111 -13.19 11.02 5.95
N ILE A 112 -12.74 10.49 7.10
CA ILE A 112 -11.37 9.95 7.28
C ILE A 112 -11.12 8.77 6.33
N VAL A 113 -12.07 7.83 6.20
CA VAL A 113 -11.96 6.69 5.28
C VAL A 113 -11.80 7.17 3.84
N ALA A 114 -12.62 8.15 3.41
CA ALA A 114 -12.51 8.74 2.07
C ALA A 114 -11.11 9.36 1.85
N PHE A 115 -10.54 10.03 2.86
CA PHE A 115 -9.16 10.49 2.80
C PHE A 115 -8.17 9.34 2.59
N LEU A 116 -8.29 8.25 3.35
CA LEU A 116 -7.41 7.09 3.22
C LEU A 116 -7.52 6.40 1.86
N GLU A 117 -8.73 6.33 1.28
CA GLU A 117 -8.95 5.83 -0.08
C GLU A 117 -8.21 6.67 -1.13
N SER A 118 -8.11 7.98 -0.92
CA SER A 118 -7.38 8.90 -1.80
C SER A 118 -5.86 8.66 -1.82
N LEU A 119 -5.34 7.85 -0.90
CA LEU A 119 -3.92 7.45 -0.84
C LEU A 119 -3.59 6.27 -1.75
N SER A 120 -4.56 5.77 -2.51
CA SER A 120 -4.38 4.70 -3.49
C SER A 120 -3.78 5.24 -4.79
N GLY A 121 -2.62 4.69 -5.18
CA GLY A 121 -1.97 4.98 -6.45
C GLY A 121 -2.51 4.15 -7.61
N VAL A 122 -2.24 4.60 -8.83
CA VAL A 122 -2.48 3.80 -10.04
C VAL A 122 -1.24 2.96 -10.33
N TYR A 123 -1.39 1.65 -10.35
CA TYR A 123 -0.36 0.75 -10.84
C TYR A 123 -0.50 0.61 -12.37
N THR A 124 0.55 1.00 -13.11
CA THR A 124 0.61 0.76 -14.56
C THR A 124 1.65 -0.32 -14.82
N PRO A 125 1.25 -1.55 -15.20
CA PRO A 125 2.20 -2.60 -15.51
C PRO A 125 3.04 -2.21 -16.74
N LEU A 126 4.31 -2.63 -16.74
CA LEU A 126 5.24 -2.39 -17.85
C LEU A 126 4.69 -2.82 -19.21
N SER A 127 3.93 -3.92 -19.25
CA SER A 127 3.27 -4.42 -20.46
C SER A 127 2.27 -3.43 -21.06
N ALA A 128 1.54 -2.68 -20.23
CA ALA A 128 0.61 -1.64 -20.71
C ALA A 128 1.36 -0.40 -21.21
N ARG A 129 2.52 -0.08 -20.61
CA ARG A 129 3.35 1.07 -21.01
C ARG A 129 4.05 0.84 -22.36
N ILE A 130 4.46 -0.39 -22.65
CA ILE A 130 5.09 -0.75 -23.94
C ILE A 130 4.07 -0.68 -25.08
N ARG A 131 2.84 -1.19 -24.91
CA ARG A 131 1.81 -1.15 -25.98
C ARG A 131 1.48 0.28 -26.46
N ASN A 132 1.50 1.26 -25.57
CA ASN A 132 1.20 2.65 -25.91
C ASN A 132 2.36 3.38 -26.62
N ASN A 133 3.60 2.88 -26.51
CA ASN A 133 4.77 3.50 -27.16
C ASN A 133 5.11 2.88 -28.52
N VAL A 134 4.73 1.64 -28.79
CA VAL A 134 5.08 0.96 -30.05
C VAL A 134 4.13 1.37 -31.21
N PHE A 135 2.93 1.89 -30.91
CA PHE A 135 1.92 2.23 -31.93
C PHE A 135 2.10 3.61 -32.57
N THR A 136 2.87 4.53 -31.97
CA THR A 136 2.97 5.93 -32.43
C THR A 136 4.17 6.21 -33.33
N GLN A 137 5.13 5.27 -33.47
CA GLN A 137 6.35 5.50 -34.28
C GLN A 137 6.24 5.01 -35.74
N TYR A 138 5.21 4.24 -36.12
CA TYR A 138 5.15 3.58 -37.43
C TYR A 138 4.24 4.23 -38.49
N LEU A 139 3.64 5.41 -38.23
CA LEU A 139 2.69 6.05 -39.16
C LEU A 139 3.19 7.34 -39.85
N LEU A 140 4.51 7.60 -39.89
CA LEU A 140 5.09 8.73 -40.62
C LEU A 140 6.27 8.34 -41.53
N ILE A 141 6.11 7.29 -42.35
CA ILE A 141 7.05 7.03 -43.46
C ILE A 141 6.27 7.05 -44.78
N ARG A 142 6.44 8.13 -45.55
CA ARG A 142 5.97 8.32 -46.93
C ARG A 142 6.66 7.36 -47.91
N PRO A 143 6.06 7.06 -49.08
CA PRO A 143 6.54 6.03 -50.02
C PRO A 143 7.51 6.57 -51.08
N ARG A 144 8.58 5.79 -51.40
CA ARG A 144 9.38 5.69 -52.67
C ARG A 144 10.80 5.18 -52.32
N GLN A 145 11.50 4.27 -53.00
CA GLN A 145 11.45 3.67 -54.35
C GLN A 145 12.01 2.23 -54.30
N ARG A 146 11.70 1.46 -55.35
CA ARG A 146 12.24 0.16 -55.78
C ARG A 146 13.73 -0.10 -55.49
N GLY A 147 14.01 -1.33 -55.05
CA GLY A 147 15.31 -2.00 -55.17
C GLY A 147 15.16 -3.49 -54.83
N TYR A 148 15.35 -4.36 -55.81
CA TYR A 148 15.30 -5.83 -55.67
C TYR A 148 16.40 -6.32 -54.71
N PHE A 149 16.04 -7.14 -53.70
CA PHE A 149 16.97 -8.11 -53.14
C PHE A 149 16.23 -9.36 -52.62
N SER A 150 16.85 -10.50 -52.86
CA SER A 150 16.26 -11.84 -52.91
C SER A 150 15.72 -12.38 -51.58
N LEU A 151 14.68 -13.20 -51.69
CA LEU A 151 14.08 -13.99 -50.61
C LEU A 151 15.07 -15.04 -50.10
N ILE A 152 15.52 -14.92 -48.85
CA ILE A 152 16.11 -16.02 -48.08
C ILE A 152 15.48 -16.01 -46.70
N SER A 153 14.57 -16.95 -46.46
CA SER A 153 13.98 -17.23 -45.15
C SER A 153 15.02 -17.89 -44.23
N PRO A 154 15.26 -17.43 -43.00
CA PRO A 154 16.00 -18.21 -42.02
C PRO A 154 15.07 -19.19 -41.27
N PRO A 155 15.57 -20.34 -40.82
CA PRO A 155 14.75 -21.45 -40.32
C PRO A 155 14.23 -21.23 -38.90
N GLU A 156 13.05 -21.78 -38.64
CA GLU A 156 12.44 -21.93 -37.31
C GLU A 156 13.41 -22.58 -36.31
N ARG A 157 13.75 -21.87 -35.24
CA ARG A 157 14.37 -22.49 -34.06
C ARG A 157 13.30 -22.82 -33.04
N ARG A 158 13.19 -24.12 -32.75
CA ARG A 158 12.34 -24.71 -31.71
C ARG A 158 12.64 -24.12 -30.33
N ILE A 159 11.57 -23.76 -29.64
CA ILE A 159 11.56 -23.35 -28.23
C ILE A 159 11.72 -24.62 -27.39
N SER A 160 12.94 -24.97 -26.98
CA SER A 160 13.13 -26.03 -25.97
C SER A 160 14.30 -25.84 -25.00
N GLU A 161 15.08 -24.76 -25.06
CA GLU A 161 16.24 -24.58 -24.13
C GLU A 161 16.35 -23.18 -23.52
N LEU A 162 15.30 -22.74 -22.81
CA LEU A 162 15.36 -21.56 -21.95
C LEU A 162 14.77 -21.86 -20.56
N LYS A 163 15.23 -22.97 -19.98
CA LYS A 163 14.84 -23.40 -18.64
C LYS A 163 16.06 -23.73 -17.78
N LEU A 164 17.04 -22.82 -17.71
CA LEU A 164 18.12 -22.98 -16.73
C LEU A 164 18.91 -21.70 -16.39
N ILE A 165 18.30 -20.52 -16.26
CA ILE A 165 19.01 -19.37 -15.63
C ILE A 165 18.02 -18.48 -14.87
N ILE A 166 17.37 -19.00 -13.82
CA ILE A 166 16.93 -18.21 -12.65
C ILE A 166 16.91 -19.15 -11.44
N MET A 167 18.06 -19.33 -10.79
CA MET A 167 18.18 -19.70 -9.37
C MET A 167 19.60 -19.38 -8.91
N LEU A 168 19.83 -18.12 -8.56
CA LEU A 168 20.73 -17.65 -7.51
C LEU A 168 20.17 -16.34 -6.96
#